data_AF-A0A7L5PNV4-F1
#
_entry.id   AF-A0A7L5PNV4-F1
#
_cell.length_a   1.000
_cell.length_b   1.000
_cell.length_c   1.000
_cell.angle_alpha   90.00
_cell.angle_beta   90.00
_cell.angle_gamma   90.00
#
_symmetry.space_group_name_H-M   'P 1'
#
loop_
_entity.id
_entity.type
_entity.pdbx_description
1 polymer ?
#
loop_
_entity_poly.entity_id
_entity_poly.type
_entity_poly.pdbx_seq_one_letter_code
_entity_poly.pdbx_strand_id
1 'polypeptide(L)' 'EDDRPDLSNYVLSGEWTMKDYRCWKHWVTYDCCPQIYLDITYHFVLLRLPLYF' A
#
# COMPACT_ATOMS: atom_id res chain seq x y z
N GLU A 1 14.81 -6.67 3.14
CA GLU A 1 13.39 -6.36 3.41
C GLU A 1 12.78 -5.96 2.09
N ASP A 2 11.70 -6.63 1.69
CA ASP A 2 11.03 -6.35 0.41
C ASP A 2 10.06 -5.17 0.62
N ASP A 3 10.29 -4.05 -0.08
CA ASP A 3 9.41 -2.87 -0.04
C ASP A 3 8.05 -3.11 -0.73
N ARG A 4 7.69 -4.35 -1.05
CA ARG A 4 6.42 -4.69 -1.68
C ARG A 4 5.63 -5.65 -0.81
N PRO A 5 4.31 -5.42 -0.66
CA PRO A 5 3.44 -6.40 -0.01
C PRO A 5 3.43 -7.73 -0.76
N ASP A 6 3.31 -8.82 0.00
CA ASP A 6 3.08 -10.15 -0.57
C ASP A 6 1.74 -10.19 -1.31
N LEU A 7 1.76 -10.70 -2.53
CA LEU A 7 0.58 -10.91 -3.37
C LEU A 7 0.33 -12.40 -3.63
N SER A 8 0.97 -13.30 -2.89
CA SER A 8 0.90 -14.74 -3.16
C SER A 8 -0.52 -15.31 -3.07
N ASN A 9 -1.39 -14.67 -2.29
CA ASN A 9 -2.82 -15.02 -2.16
C ASN A 9 -3.77 -13.94 -2.69
N TYR A 10 -3.30 -13.07 -3.60
CA TYR A 10 -4.15 -12.03 -4.17
C TYR A 10 -5.18 -12.61 -5.15
N VAL A 11 -6.46 -12.42 -4.85
CA VAL A 11 -7.56 -12.76 -5.78
C VAL A 11 -7.80 -11.59 -6.72
N LEU A 12 -7.66 -11.83 -8.02
CA LEU A 12 -7.88 -10.84 -9.07
C LEU A 12 -9.33 -10.32 -9.04
N SER A 13 -9.49 -8.99 -9.03
CA SER A 13 -10.78 -8.35 -9.24
C SER A 13 -11.10 -8.25 -10.73
N GLY A 14 -12.35 -8.55 -11.11
CA GLY A 14 -12.83 -8.42 -12.50
C GLY A 14 -13.05 -6.98 -12.97
N GLU A 15 -13.06 -6.03 -12.04
CA GLU A 15 -13.32 -4.60 -12.30
C GLU A 15 -12.09 -3.71 -12.10
N TRP A 16 -11.11 -4.14 -11.31
CA TRP A 16 -9.95 -3.34 -10.93
C TRP A 16 -8.68 -4.15 -11.15
N THR A 17 -7.70 -3.55 -11.82
CA THR A 17 -6.37 -4.12 -11.99
C THR A 17 -5.36 -3.36 -11.12
N MET A 18 -4.48 -4.10 -10.43
CA MET A 18 -3.45 -3.53 -9.58
C MET A 18 -2.22 -3.21 -10.42
N LYS A 19 -1.91 -1.92 -10.58
CA LYS A 19 -0.83 -1.46 -11.46
C LYS A 19 0.51 -1.30 -10.72
N ASP A 20 0.47 -0.80 -9.49
CA ASP A 20 1.63 -0.63 -8.63
C ASP A 20 1.23 -0.81 -7.17
N TYR A 21 2.14 -1.37 -6.38
CA TYR A 21 1.94 -1.65 -4.96
C TYR A 21 3.28 -1.48 -4.25
N ARG A 22 3.29 -0.67 -3.20
CA ARG A 22 4.50 -0.29 -2.47
C ARG A 22 4.23 -0.17 -0.98
N CYS A 23 5.28 -0.38 -0.22
CA CYS A 23 5.32 -0.25 1.23
C CYS A 23 6.49 0.67 1.58
N TRP A 24 6.25 1.62 2.49
CA TRP A 24 7.31 2.41 3.10
C TRP A 24 7.17 2.39 4.60
N LYS A 25 8.32 2.35 5.27
CA LYS A 25 8.43 2.42 6.71
C LYS A 25 8.96 3.80 7.08
N HIS A 26 8.22 4.54 7.89
CA HIS A 26 8.68 5.83 8.39
C HIS A 26 8.90 5.78 9.91
N TRP A 27 9.84 6.62 10.33
CA TRP A 27 10.19 6.84 11.71
C TRP A 27 9.85 8.29 12.01
N VAL A 28 8.70 8.50 12.65
CA VAL A 28 8.13 9.83 12.86
C VAL A 28 8.14 10.18 14.33
N THR A 29 8.63 11.39 14.62
CA THR A 29 8.52 12.01 15.94
C THR A 29 7.37 13.00 15.90
N TYR A 30 6.35 12.79 16.71
CA TYR A 30 5.20 13.69 16.81
C TYR A 30 5.48 14.82 17.80
N ASP A 31 4.91 16.00 17.57
CA ASP A 31 5.09 17.18 18.42
C ASP A 31 4.63 16.94 19.88
N CYS A 32 3.74 15.97 20.10
CA CYS A 32 3.23 15.64 21.41
C CYS A 32 4.22 14.89 22.32
N CYS A 33 5.19 14.16 21.76
CA CYS A 33 6.08 13.27 22.53
C CYS A 33 7.47 13.16 21.89
N PRO A 34 8.57 13.16 22.67
CA PRO A 34 9.93 13.03 22.13
C PRO A 34 10.31 11.60 21.68
N GLN A 35 9.37 10.65 21.71
CA GLN A 35 9.59 9.28 21.30
C GLN A 35 9.38 9.11 19.80
N ILE A 36 10.18 8.23 19.18
CA ILE A 36 10.05 7.87 17.77
C ILE A 36 8.96 6.81 17.64
N TYR A 37 7.97 7.08 16.81
CA TYR A 37 6.93 6.13 16.43
C TYR A 37 7.22 5.58 15.04
N LEU A 38 6.90 4.31 14.84
CA LEU A 38 7.09 3.61 13.58
C LEU A 38 5.73 3.51 12.90
N ASP A 39 5.65 4.01 11.67
CA ASP A 39 4.50 3.83 10.81
C ASP A 39 4.90 3.08 9.53
N ILE A 40 3.95 2.30 9.03
CA ILE A 40 4.09 1.55 7.79
C ILE A 40 2.94 1.99 6.89
N THR A 41 3.28 2.61 5.76
CA THR A 41 2.31 3.11 4.80
C THR A 41 2.30 2.20 3.58
N TYR A 42 1.15 1.60 3.30
CA TYR A 42 0.90 0.83 2.09
C TYR A 42 0.20 1.72 1.05
N HIS A 43 0.70 1.71 -0.18
CA HIS A 43 0.09 2.42 -1.29
C HIS A 43 -0.20 1.47 -2.44
N PHE A 44 -1.45 1.53 -2.91
CA PHE A 44 -1.95 0.71 -3.99
C PHE A 44 -2.47 1.61 -5.10
N VAL A 45 -1.93 1.41 -6.31
CA VAL A 45 -2.42 2.08 -7.52
C VAL A 45 -3.32 1.10 -8.26
N LEU A 46 -4.62 1.39 -8.26
CA LEU A 46 -5.66 0.59 -8.90
C LEU A 46 -6.18 1.30 -10.16
N LEU A 47 -6.35 0.54 -11.24
CA LEU A 47 -6.95 1.01 -12.49
C LEU A 47 -8.29 0.30 -12.72
N ARG A 48 -9.37 1.06 -12.94
CA ARG A 48 -10.69 0.52 -13.27
C ARG A 48 -10.72 0.01 -14.71
N LEU A 49 -11.23 -1.20 -14.91
CA LEU A 49 -11.45 -1.78 -16.24
C LEU A 49 -12.78 -1.26 -16.81
N PRO A 50 -12.82 -0.74 -18.04
CA PRO A 50 -14.02 -0.13 -18.63
C PRO A 50 -15.02 -1.15 -19.21
N LEU A 51 -15.08 -2.37 -18.65
CA LEU A 51 -15.93 -3.46 -19.17
C LEU A 51 -17.43 -3.22 -18.93
N TYR A 52 -17.77 -2.53 -17.84
CA TYR A 52 -19.13 -2.12 -17.51
C TYR A 52 -19.07 -0.78 -16.75
N PHE A 53 -19.88 0.20 -17.15
CA PHE A 53 -19.90 1.54 -16.56
C PHE A 53 -20.96 1.69 -15.50
#